data_AF-A0A7X0TUF9-F1
#
_entry.id   AF-A0A7X0TUF9-F1
#
_cell.length_a   1.000
_cell.length_b   1.000
_cell.length_c   1.000
_cell.angle_alpha   90.00
_cell.angle_beta   90.00
_cell.angle_gamma   90.00
#
_symmetry.space_group_name_H-M   'P 1'
#
loop_
_entity.id
_entity.type
_entity.pdbx_description
1 polymer ?
#
loop_
_entity_poly.entity_id
_entity_poly.type
_entity_poly.pdbx_seq_one_letter_code
_entity_poly.pdbx_strand_id
1 'polypeptide(L)'
;MTNEAEIRKLSFEQIKELLTDPFRVLVEEGRVIHICAYGQDSSEVLEEVSISTAAHDLIRQLSRSNIIHKAKWGQNIISDIPDFASFYDIHRGDIYGIQTEDEYQLAKSLELAESR
;
A
#
# COMPACT_ATOMS: atom_id res chain seq x y z
N MET A 1 -2.22 16.40 -29.17
CA MET A 1 -2.81 15.07 -28.90
C MET A 1 -2.02 14.49 -27.75
N THR A 2 -2.53 14.64 -26.53
CA THR A 2 -1.89 14.09 -25.34
C THR A 2 -2.12 12.58 -25.43
N ASN A 3 -1.05 11.79 -25.48
CA ASN A 3 -1.17 10.36 -25.20
C ASN A 3 -1.69 10.27 -23.76
N GLU A 4 -2.98 10.00 -23.60
CA GLU A 4 -3.48 9.43 -22.35
C GLU A 4 -2.81 8.07 -22.25
N ALA A 5 -1.68 7.99 -21.55
CA ALA A 5 -1.12 6.71 -21.18
C ALA A 5 -2.22 6.00 -20.39
N GLU A 6 -2.65 4.84 -20.87
CA GLU A 6 -3.69 4.06 -20.22
C GLU A 6 -3.20 3.71 -18.81
N ILE A 7 -3.85 4.27 -17.78
CA ILE A 7 -3.47 4.03 -16.39
C ILE A 7 -3.66 2.55 -16.11
N ARG A 8 -2.56 1.88 -15.75
CA ARG A 8 -2.55 0.44 -15.46
C ARG A 8 -3.53 0.14 -14.33
N LYS A 9 -4.43 -0.80 -14.55
CA LYS A 9 -5.35 -1.30 -13.53
C LYS A 9 -4.77 -2.51 -12.84
N LEU A 10 -4.59 -2.45 -11.52
CA LEU A 10 -4.08 -3.58 -10.75
C LEU A 10 -5.18 -4.60 -10.46
N SER A 11 -4.82 -5.88 -10.59
CA SER A 11 -5.59 -6.98 -10.02
C SER A 11 -5.34 -7.09 -8.51
N PHE A 12 -6.18 -7.86 -7.80
CA PHE A 12 -5.95 -8.10 -6.38
C PHE A 12 -4.64 -8.87 -6.11
N GLU A 13 -4.28 -9.82 -6.98
CA GLU A 13 -3.01 -10.54 -6.86
C GLU A 13 -1.80 -9.59 -6.97
N GLN A 14 -1.84 -8.64 -7.90
CA GLN A 14 -0.77 -7.62 -8.03
C GLN A 14 -0.70 -6.71 -6.81
N ILE A 15 -1.83 -6.43 -6.16
CA ILE A 15 -1.86 -5.66 -4.91
C ILE A 15 -1.18 -6.46 -3.79
N LYS A 16 -1.45 -7.77 -3.67
CA LYS A 16 -0.75 -8.63 -2.69
C LYS A 16 0.76 -8.69 -2.94
N GLU A 17 1.17 -8.84 -4.20
CA GLU A 17 2.58 -8.79 -4.60
C GLU A 17 3.24 -7.47 -4.20
N LEU A 18 2.56 -6.34 -4.39
CA LEU A 18 3.09 -5.03 -4.00
C LEU A 18 3.15 -4.84 -2.48
N LEU A 19 2.15 -5.32 -1.75
CA LEU A 19 2.15 -5.24 -0.28
C LEU A 19 3.28 -6.06 0.34
N THR A 20 3.68 -7.15 -0.30
CA THR A 20 4.77 -8.03 0.15
C THR A 20 6.14 -7.62 -0.39
N ASP A 21 6.22 -6.62 -1.29
CA ASP A 21 7.47 -6.13 -1.86
C ASP A 21 8.22 -5.26 -0.84
N PRO A 22 9.46 -5.61 -0.47
CA PRO A 22 10.21 -4.84 0.52
C PRO A 22 10.66 -3.46 0.02
N PHE A 23 10.61 -3.18 -1.28
CA PHE A 23 11.11 -1.96 -1.92
C PHE A 23 10.03 -1.08 -2.51
N ARG A 24 8.78 -1.57 -2.58
CA ARG A 24 7.66 -0.87 -3.18
C ARG A 24 6.50 -0.78 -2.22
N VAL A 25 5.69 0.26 -2.40
CA VAL A 25 4.55 0.52 -1.53
C VAL A 25 3.44 1.17 -2.31
N LEU A 26 2.21 0.83 -1.93
CA LEU A 26 1.02 1.45 -2.48
C LEU A 26 0.74 2.73 -1.70
N VAL A 27 0.63 3.86 -2.38
CA VAL A 27 0.31 5.15 -1.75
C VAL A 27 -0.97 5.75 -2.32
N GLU A 28 -1.88 6.10 -1.44
CA GLU A 28 -3.14 6.78 -1.74
C GLU A 28 -3.00 8.28 -1.45
N GLU A 29 -3.20 9.10 -2.48
CA GLU A 29 -3.28 10.56 -2.38
C GLU A 29 -4.63 11.03 -2.93
N GLY A 30 -5.58 11.32 -2.04
CA GLY A 30 -6.96 11.65 -2.41
C GLY A 30 -7.69 10.50 -3.11
N ARG A 31 -7.80 10.58 -4.44
CA ARG A 31 -8.42 9.54 -5.30
C ARG A 31 -7.43 8.82 -6.20
N VAL A 32 -6.17 9.25 -6.17
CA VAL A 32 -5.11 8.71 -7.02
C VAL A 32 -4.32 7.70 -6.20
N ILE A 33 -3.93 6.61 -6.86
CA ILE A 33 -3.10 5.57 -6.26
C ILE A 33 -1.78 5.53 -7.02
N HIS A 34 -0.68 5.52 -6.27
CA HIS A 34 0.67 5.44 -6.79
C HIS A 34 1.35 4.17 -6.31
N ILE A 35 2.25 3.65 -7.12
CA ILE A 35 3.29 2.75 -6.66
C ILE A 35 4.55 3.59 -6.48
N CYS A 36 5.06 3.61 -5.26
CA CYS A 36 6.26 4.32 -4.91
C CYS A 36 7.37 3.33 -4.55
N ALA A 37 8.61 3.70 -4.85
CA ALA A 37 9.77 3.11 -4.17
C ALA A 37 9.96 3.81 -2.83
N TYR A 38 10.29 3.07 -1.77
CA TYR A 38 10.61 3.65 -0.47
C TYR A 38 11.79 2.94 0.21
N GLY A 39 12.64 3.72 0.86
CA GLY A 39 13.85 3.28 1.55
C GLY A 39 14.36 4.36 2.50
N GLN A 40 15.52 4.15 3.13
CA GLN A 40 16.00 5.00 4.24
C GLN A 40 16.06 6.50 3.93
N ASP A 41 16.29 6.92 2.67
CA ASP A 41 16.55 8.33 2.35
C ASP A 41 15.84 8.85 1.09
N SER A 42 14.98 8.05 0.44
CA SER A 42 14.30 8.50 -0.78
C SER A 42 12.97 7.79 -1.02
N SER A 43 11.97 8.59 -1.35
CA SER A 43 10.69 8.16 -1.90
C SER A 43 10.56 8.64 -3.35
N GLU A 44 10.29 7.73 -4.29
CA GLU A 44 10.09 8.06 -5.70
C GLU A 44 8.76 7.50 -6.21
N VAL A 45 8.01 8.29 -6.98
CA VAL A 45 6.81 7.81 -7.70
C VAL A 45 7.25 7.04 -8.93
N LEU A 46 6.94 5.75 -8.98
CA LEU A 46 7.27 4.91 -10.12
C LEU A 46 6.17 4.96 -11.17
N GLU A 47 4.91 4.86 -10.74
CA GLU A 47 3.76 4.88 -11.63
C GLU A 47 2.48 5.29 -10.91
N GLU A 48 1.55 5.89 -11.65
CA GLU A 48 0.15 6.01 -11.27
C GLU A 48 -0.61 4.76 -11.71
N VAL A 49 -1.46 4.24 -10.82
CA VAL A 49 -2.26 3.04 -11.06
C VAL A 49 -3.70 3.27 -10.66
N SER A 50 -4.59 2.45 -11.22
CA SER A 50 -5.98 2.37 -10.78
C SER A 50 -6.27 1.04 -10.12
N ILE A 51 -7.16 1.05 -9.15
CA ILE A 51 -7.69 -0.15 -8.50
C ILE A 51 -9.21 -0.11 -8.55
N SER A 52 -9.88 -1.26 -8.49
CA SER A 52 -11.33 -1.30 -8.41
C SER A 52 -11.82 -0.80 -7.04
N THR A 53 -13.05 -0.30 -6.96
CA THR A 53 -13.68 0.06 -5.68
C THR A 53 -13.65 -1.10 -4.69
N ALA A 54 -13.89 -2.33 -5.16
CA ALA A 54 -13.83 -3.53 -4.32
C ALA A 54 -12.42 -3.78 -3.75
N ALA A 55 -11.36 -3.60 -4.56
CA ALA A 55 -9.99 -3.74 -4.10
C ALA A 55 -9.63 -2.64 -3.08
N HIS A 56 -10.12 -1.43 -3.30
CA HIS A 56 -9.92 -0.31 -2.38
C HIS A 56 -10.59 -0.53 -1.02
N ASP A 57 -11.85 -0.98 -1.02
CA ASP A 57 -12.57 -1.31 0.21
C ASP A 57 -11.90 -2.46 0.96
N LEU A 58 -11.38 -3.44 0.22
CA LEU A 58 -10.63 -4.55 0.80
C LEU A 58 -9.32 -4.09 1.46
N ILE A 59 -8.51 -3.26 0.81
CA ILE A 59 -7.29 -2.67 1.41
C ILE A 59 -7.64 -1.94 2.71
N ARG A 60 -8.71 -1.14 2.70
CA ARG A 60 -9.18 -0.42 3.90
C ARG A 60 -9.61 -1.38 5.02
N GLN A 61 -10.27 -2.47 4.67
CA GLN A 61 -10.67 -3.49 5.65
C GLN A 61 -9.45 -4.22 6.21
N LEU A 62 -8.50 -4.64 5.38
CA LEU A 62 -7.24 -5.27 5.81
C LEU A 62 -6.48 -4.37 6.79
N SER A 63 -6.39 -3.07 6.49
CA SER A 63 -5.75 -2.11 7.38
C SER A 63 -6.48 -1.95 8.72
N ARG A 64 -7.81 -1.90 8.73
CA ARG A 64 -8.62 -1.83 9.96
C ARG A 64 -8.51 -3.08 10.82
N SER A 65 -8.31 -4.23 10.19
CA SER A 65 -8.10 -5.52 10.85
C SER A 65 -6.63 -5.77 11.22
N ASN A 66 -5.76 -4.76 11.14
CA ASN A 66 -4.34 -4.85 11.46
C ASN A 66 -3.60 -5.96 10.66
N ILE A 67 -4.08 -6.29 9.46
CA ILE A 67 -3.47 -7.29 8.57
C ILE A 67 -2.38 -6.67 7.70
N ILE A 68 -2.60 -5.43 7.30
CA ILE A 68 -1.62 -4.59 6.62
C ILE A 68 -1.47 -3.29 7.41
N HIS A 69 -0.31 -2.66 7.30
CA HIS A 69 -0.07 -1.38 7.93
C HIS A 69 -0.56 -0.22 7.06
N LYS A 70 -1.12 0.82 7.70
CA LYS A 70 -1.42 2.10 7.07
C LYS A 70 -0.85 3.22 7.92
N ALA A 71 -0.06 4.09 7.31
CA ALA A 71 0.40 5.33 7.94
C ALA A 71 0.47 6.49 6.95
N LYS A 72 0.62 7.69 7.50
CA LYS A 72 0.88 8.90 6.71
C LYS A 72 2.23 8.75 6.02
N TRP A 73 2.30 9.13 4.75
CA TRP A 73 3.56 9.20 4.01
C TRP A 73 4.49 10.30 4.54
N GLY A 74 3.92 11.35 5.14
CA GLY A 74 4.65 12.47 5.75
C GLY A 74 5.11 13.54 4.76
N GLN A 75 5.16 13.24 3.47
CA GLN A 75 5.43 14.21 2.41
C GLN A 75 4.37 14.15 1.31
N ASN A 76 4.38 15.19 0.49
CA ASN A 76 3.59 15.30 -0.72
C ASN A 76 4.12 14.32 -1.76
N ILE A 77 3.22 13.67 -2.50
CA ILE A 77 3.62 12.88 -3.67
C ILE A 77 3.49 13.76 -4.92
N ILE A 78 2.26 14.17 -5.23
CA ILE A 78 1.94 15.05 -6.35
C ILE A 78 1.31 16.35 -5.84
N SER A 79 0.42 16.24 -4.84
CA SER A 79 -0.27 17.39 -4.27
C SER A 79 0.64 18.24 -3.39
N ASP A 80 0.53 19.56 -3.44
CA ASP A 80 1.24 20.46 -2.52
C ASP A 80 0.74 20.42 -1.05
N ILE A 81 -0.16 19.50 -0.68
CA ILE A 81 -0.78 19.41 0.66
C ILE A 81 -0.07 18.37 1.54
N PRO A 82 0.69 18.81 2.58
CA PRO A 82 1.38 17.89 3.49
C PRO A 82 0.42 16.93 4.19
N ASP A 83 0.90 15.72 4.50
CA ASP A 83 0.15 14.66 5.17
C ASP A 83 -1.12 14.18 4.43
N PHE A 84 -1.29 14.55 3.17
CA PHE A 84 -2.46 14.15 2.40
C PHE A 84 -2.36 12.72 1.84
N ALA A 85 -1.14 12.21 1.72
CA ALA A 85 -0.86 10.86 1.24
C ALA A 85 -0.76 9.84 2.38
N SER A 86 -1.34 8.65 2.19
CA SER A 86 -1.22 7.50 3.08
C SER A 86 -0.68 6.29 2.34
N PHE A 87 0.27 5.58 2.95
CA PHE A 87 0.83 4.37 2.36
C PHE A 87 0.26 3.11 3.00
N TYR A 88 0.33 2.01 2.25
CA TYR A 88 -0.06 0.68 2.67
C TYR A 88 1.10 -0.30 2.46
N ASP A 89 1.50 -0.97 3.53
CA ASP A 89 2.62 -1.92 3.56
C ASP A 89 2.16 -3.22 4.26
N ILE A 90 2.87 -4.33 4.06
CA ILE A 90 2.65 -5.51 4.88
C ILE A 90 2.88 -5.18 6.36
N HIS A 91 2.14 -5.84 7.26
CA HIS A 91 2.38 -5.65 8.68
C HIS A 91 3.70 -6.30 9.10
N ARG A 92 4.69 -5.48 9.42
CA ARG A 92 6.00 -5.91 9.90
C ARG A 92 6.09 -5.80 11.41
N GLY A 93 6.29 -6.93 12.07
CA GLY A 93 6.20 -7.02 13.54
C GLY A 93 7.28 -6.22 14.27
N ASP A 94 8.45 -6.13 13.66
CA ASP A 94 9.63 -5.42 14.14
C ASP A 94 9.54 -3.89 13.96
N ILE A 95 8.80 -3.41 12.96
CA ILE A 95 8.63 -1.97 12.68
C ILE A 95 7.33 -1.41 13.29
N TYR A 96 6.20 -2.09 13.08
CA TYR A 96 4.86 -1.55 13.40
C TYR A 96 4.23 -2.15 14.67
N GLY A 97 4.95 -3.06 15.34
CA GLY A 97 4.50 -3.73 16.55
C GLY A 97 3.86 -5.09 16.28
N ILE A 98 3.59 -5.83 17.37
CA ILE A 98 3.21 -7.24 17.29
C ILE A 98 1.70 -7.39 16.98
N GLN A 99 1.37 -8.17 15.96
CA GLN A 99 0.00 -8.64 15.70
C GLN A 99 -0.45 -9.63 16.78
N THR A 100 -1.73 -9.62 17.12
CA THR A 100 -2.32 -10.72 17.90
C THR A 100 -2.23 -12.04 17.10
N GLU A 101 -2.34 -13.18 17.79
CA GLU A 101 -2.31 -14.48 17.10
C GLU A 101 -3.42 -14.60 16.05
N ASP A 102 -4.63 -14.11 16.35
CA ASP A 102 -5.77 -14.13 15.42
C ASP A 102 -5.50 -13.27 14.17
N GLU A 103 -4.91 -12.09 14.35
CA GLU A 103 -4.50 -11.21 13.25
C GLU A 103 -3.44 -11.87 12.37
N TYR A 104 -2.41 -12.47 12.98
CA TYR A 104 -1.35 -13.17 12.26
C TYR A 104 -1.89 -14.38 11.48
N GLN A 105 -2.76 -15.20 12.09
CA GLN A 105 -3.34 -16.36 11.40
C GLN A 105 -4.24 -15.93 10.24
N LEU A 106 -5.00 -14.84 10.39
CA LEU A 106 -5.77 -14.27 9.29
C LEU A 106 -4.84 -13.75 8.18
N ALA A 107 -3.80 -12.99 8.51
CA ALA A 107 -2.81 -12.51 7.55
C ALA A 107 -2.17 -13.67 6.78
N LYS A 108 -1.80 -14.74 7.48
CA LYS A 108 -1.22 -15.95 6.89
C LYS A 108 -2.19 -16.65 5.94
N SER A 109 -3.47 -16.75 6.29
CA SER A 109 -4.49 -17.35 5.43
C SER A 109 -4.72 -16.59 4.12
N LEU A 110 -4.35 -15.30 4.10
CA LEU A 110 -4.44 -14.41 2.96
C LEU A 110 -3.11 -14.24 2.22
N GLU A 111 -2.06 -14.96 2.63
CA GLU A 111 -0.69 -14.83 2.09
C GLU A 111 -0.10 -13.43 2.29
N LEU A 112 -0.52 -12.73 3.34
CA LEU A 112 -0.12 -11.36 3.72
C LEU A 112 0.59 -11.31 5.07
N ALA A 113 1.02 -12.45 5.61
CA ALA A 113 1.87 -12.48 6.80
C ALA A 113 3.34 -12.31 6.40
N GLU A 114 4.08 -11.52 7.17
CA GLU A 114 5.54 -11.40 7.02
C GLU A 114 6.18 -12.80 7.16
N SER A 115 7.13 -13.10 6.27
CA SER A 115 7.89 -14.36 6.35
C SER A 115 8.78 -14.33 7.58
N ARG A 116 8.58 -15.30 8.49
CA ARG A 116 9.41 -15.46 9.71
C ARG A 116 10.84 -15.86 9.40
#